data_AF-A0A2T7A125-F1
#
_entry.id   AF-A0A2T7A125-F1
#
_cell.length_a   1.000
_cell.length_b   1.000
_cell.length_c   1.000
_cell.angle_alpha   90.00
_cell.angle_beta   90.00
_cell.angle_gamma   90.00
#
_symmetry.space_group_name_H-M   'P 1'
#
loop_
_entity.id
_entity.type
_entity.pdbx_description
1 polymer ?
#
loop_
_entity_poly.entity_id
_entity_poly.type
_entity_poly.pdbx_seq_one_letter_code
_entity_poly.pdbx_strand_id
1 'polypeptide(L)' 'MSTTGSWITQDINSLDFGHTANLRIWVLAENVTPTGLTWRMDSWGDSIFYSAGVSILAVV' A
#
# COMPACT_ATOMS: atom_id res chain seq x y z
N MET A 1 11.72 -1.77 28.53
CA MET A 1 11.75 -1.20 27.16
C MET A 1 11.51 -2.37 26.22
N SER A 2 10.30 -2.48 25.64
CA SER A 2 9.95 -3.62 24.75
C SER A 2 10.41 -3.30 23.33
N THR A 3 11.16 -4.21 22.72
CA THR A 3 11.73 -4.09 21.37
C THR A 3 10.92 -4.83 20.31
N THR A 4 9.67 -5.20 20.57
CA THR A 4 8.83 -5.85 19.55
C THR A 4 8.31 -4.78 18.59
N GLY A 5 9.12 -4.44 17.58
CA GLY A 5 8.65 -3.64 16.45
C GLY A 5 7.68 -4.48 15.62
N SER A 6 6.50 -3.94 15.32
CA SER A 6 5.60 -4.57 14.36
C SER A 6 6.19 -4.42 12.96
N TRP A 7 6.32 -5.53 12.24
CA TRP A 7 6.78 -5.54 10.85
C TRP A 7 5.58 -5.62 9.93
N ILE A 8 5.42 -4.61 9.07
CA ILE A 8 4.36 -4.55 8.06
C ILE A 8 5.01 -4.59 6.69
N THR A 9 4.63 -5.56 5.86
CA THR A 9 5.03 -5.64 4.44
C THR A 9 3.80 -5.49 3.57
N GLN A 10 3.93 -4.71 2.49
CA GLN A 10 2.89 -4.46 1.50
C GLN A 10 3.46 -4.79 0.13
N ASP A 11 2.72 -5.57 -0.66
CA ASP A 11 3.11 -5.92 -2.02
C ASP A 11 1.93 -5.76 -2.99
N ILE A 12 2.21 -5.28 -4.19
CA ILE A 12 1.22 -5.04 -5.23
C ILE A 12 1.00 -6.36 -5.98
N ASN A 13 -0.21 -6.91 -5.91
CA ASN A 13 -0.53 -8.22 -6.50
C ASN A 13 -1.37 -8.13 -7.78
N SER A 14 -1.92 -6.95 -8.10
CA SER A 14 -2.61 -6.65 -9.35
C SER A 14 -2.52 -5.16 -9.65
N LEU A 15 -2.48 -4.81 -10.93
CA LEU A 15 -2.28 -3.44 -11.38
C LEU A 15 -2.87 -3.22 -12.77
N ASP A 16 -3.81 -2.28 -12.89
CA ASP A 16 -4.40 -1.83 -14.16
C ASP A 16 -4.41 -0.30 -14.22
N PHE A 17 -3.55 0.24 -15.08
CA PHE A 17 -3.30 1.66 -15.26
C PHE A 17 -3.32 2.03 -16.74
N GLY A 18 -3.78 3.23 -17.05
CA GLY A 18 -3.70 3.79 -18.40
C GLY A 18 -2.24 3.90 -18.88
N HIS A 19 -2.01 3.53 -20.13
CA HIS A 19 -0.67 3.44 -20.73
C HIS A 19 -0.16 4.77 -21.32
N THR A 20 -0.95 5.84 -21.27
CA THR A 20 -0.65 7.12 -21.95
C THR A 20 0.12 8.12 -21.09
N ALA A 21 0.35 7.80 -19.81
CA ALA A 21 1.07 8.63 -18.85
C ALA A 21 2.00 7.76 -18.00
N ASN A 22 2.87 8.39 -17.21
CA ASN A 22 3.76 7.65 -16.30
C ASN A 22 2.94 6.84 -15.28
N LEU A 23 3.42 5.64 -14.97
CA LEU A 23 2.88 4.83 -13.88
C LEU A 23 3.38 5.38 -12.55
N ARG A 24 2.45 5.90 -11.73
CA ARG A 24 2.73 6.43 -10.41
C ARG A 24 1.74 5.85 -9.41
N ILE A 25 2.26 5.11 -8.44
CA ILE A 25 1.47 4.43 -7.42
C ILE A 25 2.24 4.42 -6.10
N TRP A 26 1.54 4.61 -5.00
CA TRP A 26 2.07 4.50 -3.65
C TRP A 26 1.12 3.68 -2.80
N VAL A 27 1.63 2.66 -2.12
CA VAL A 27 0.91 1.92 -1.08
C VAL A 27 1.46 2.28 0.29
N LEU A 28 0.59 2.70 1.21
CA LEU A 28 0.97 3.07 2.57
C LEU A 28 0.14 2.31 3.60
N ALA A 29 0.80 1.99 4.72
CA ALA A 29 0.16 1.60 5.95
C ALA A 29 0.45 2.67 7.00
N GLU A 30 -0.58 3.11 7.70
CA GLU A 30 -0.52 4.13 8.73
C GLU A 30 -1.37 3.72 9.94
N ASN A 31 -1.21 4.43 11.05
CA ASN A 31 -1.91 4.13 12.30
C ASN A 31 -1.78 2.66 12.75
N VAL A 32 -0.59 2.06 12.61
CA VAL A 32 -0.32 0.67 12.97
C VAL A 32 -0.40 0.51 14.50
N THR A 33 -1.24 -0.42 14.94
CA THR A 33 -1.45 -0.80 16.34
C THR A 33 -1.43 -2.32 16.48
N PRO A 34 -1.34 -2.86 17.71
CA PRO A 34 -1.45 -4.30 17.95
C PRO A 34 -2.73 -4.97 17.41
N THR A 35 -3.80 -4.19 17.21
CA THR A 35 -5.12 -4.71 16.82
C THR A 35 -5.52 -4.37 15.39
N GLY A 36 -4.71 -3.61 14.66
CA GLY A 36 -5.06 -3.20 13.30
C GLY A 36 -4.19 -2.08 12.74
N LEU A 37 -4.48 -1.74 11.49
CA LEU A 37 -3.83 -0.68 10.72
C LEU A 37 -4.84 -0.04 9.76
N THR A 38 -4.54 1.17 9.30
CA THR A 38 -5.18 1.78 8.14
C THR A 38 -4.24 1.65 6.96
N TRP A 39 -4.75 1.27 5.78
CA TRP A 39 -3.94 1.21 4.57
C TRP A 39 -4.63 1.96 3.44
N ARG A 40 -3.84 2.46 2.50
CA ARG A 40 -4.33 3.12 1.30
C ARG A 40 -3.38 2.94 0.13
N MET A 41 -3.93 3.17 -1.06
CA MET A 41 -3.20 3.13 -2.32
C MET A 41 -3.57 4.37 -3.14
N ASP A 42 -2.56 5.17 -3.46
CA ASP A 42 -2.73 6.47 -4.10
C ASP A 42 -2.00 6.50 -5.45
N SER A 43 -2.54 7.30 -6.38
CA SER A 43 -1.96 7.66 -7.68
C SER A 43 -1.89 9.18 -7.77
N TRP A 44 -0.97 9.74 -8.58
CA TRP A 44 -0.85 11.19 -8.72
C TRP A 44 -0.40 11.63 -10.11
N GLY A 45 -0.55 12.93 -10.35
CA GLY A 45 -0.26 13.56 -11.63
C GLY A 45 -1.32 13.23 -12.68
N ASP A 46 -0.88 12.85 -13.87
CA ASP A 46 -1.69 12.50 -15.03
C ASP A 46 -1.95 10.98 -15.18
N SER A 47 -1.63 10.18 -14.17
CA SER A 47 -1.83 8.74 -14.16
C SER A 47 -3.33 8.38 -14.10
N ILE A 48 -3.78 7.44 -14.94
CA ILE A 48 -5.16 6.94 -14.92
C ILE A 48 -5.19 5.61 -14.17
N PHE A 49 -5.78 5.59 -12.98
CA PHE A 49 -5.83 4.44 -12.09
C PHE A 49 -7.20 3.74 -12.21
N TYR A 50 -7.24 2.59 -12.88
CA TYR A 50 -8.49 1.83 -13.06
C TYR A 50 -8.74 0.85 -11.90
N SER A 51 -7.78 -0.02 -11.62
CA SER A 51 -7.87 -0.97 -10.51
C SER A 51 -6.49 -1.47 -10.07
N ALA A 52 -6.35 -1.89 -8.83
CA ALA A 52 -5.14 -2.51 -8.29
C ALA A 52 -5.47 -3.25 -6.99
N GLY A 53 -4.55 -4.12 -6.57
CA GLY A 53 -4.68 -4.92 -5.37
C GLY A 53 -3.38 -4.96 -4.59
N VAL A 54 -3.51 -5.02 -3.27
CA VAL A 54 -2.39 -5.12 -2.34
C VAL A 54 -2.57 -6.35 -1.45
N SER A 55 -1.48 -7.05 -1.19
CA SER A 55 -1.37 -8.03 -0.12
C SER A 55 -0.61 -7.40 1.04
N ILE A 56 -1.18 -7.49 2.25
CA ILE A 56 -0.58 -6.93 3.46
C ILE A 56 -0.27 -8.07 4.43
N LEU A 57 0.98 -8.15 4.86
CA LEU A 57 1.43 -9.04 5.92
C LEU A 57 1.83 -8.21 7.13
N ALA A 58 1.16 -8.45 8.27
CA ALA A 58 1.45 -7.81 9.54
C ALA A 58 1.96 -8.85 10.55
N VAL A 59 3.16 -8.64 11.07
CA VAL A 59 3.72 -9.39 12.20
C VAL A 59 3.78 -8.44 13.39
N VAL A 60 3.05 -8.78 14.44
CA VAL A 60 2.78 -7.89 15.58
C VAL A 60 3.18 -8.55 16.88
#